data_AF-A0A822AUA2-F1
#
_entry.id   AF-A0A822AUA2-F1
#
_cell.length_a   1.000
_cell.length_b   1.000
_cell.length_c   1.000
_cell.angle_alpha   90.00
_cell.angle_beta   90.00
_cell.angle_gamma   90.00
#
_symmetry.space_group_name_H-M   'P 1'
#
loop_
_entity.id
_entity.type
_entity.pdbx_description
1 polymer ?
#
loop_
_entity_poly.entity_id
_entity_poly.type
_entity_poly.pdbx_seq_one_letter_code
_entity_poly.pdbx_strand_id
1 'polypeptide(L)' 'MSATHYQNHSADQRHMRSPEGSDMEKRFNDAKSYITSTTGKDGVNLYDHLVKCVSRLLTEQPRDSVTIFEDV' A
#
# COMPACT_ATOMS: atom_id res chain seq x y z
N MET A 1 -44.43 -19.89 -36.75
CA MET A 1 -42.97 -19.86 -36.59
C MET A 1 -42.58 -18.45 -36.20
N SER A 2 -42.40 -18.18 -34.91
CA SER A 2 -42.10 -16.84 -34.38
C SER A 2 -40.68 -16.83 -33.85
N ALA A 3 -39.86 -15.93 -34.39
CA ALA A 3 -38.45 -15.78 -34.08
C ALA A 3 -38.28 -14.98 -32.79
N THR A 4 -37.92 -15.65 -31.70
CA THR A 4 -37.38 -14.99 -30.51
C THR A 4 -35.94 -14.56 -30.78
N HIS A 5 -35.78 -13.28 -31.12
CA HIS A 5 -34.53 -12.56 -31.17
C HIS A 5 -34.01 -12.38 -29.72
N TYR A 6 -33.10 -13.25 -29.29
CA TYR A 6 -32.35 -13.08 -28.04
C TYR A 6 -31.22 -12.07 -28.28
N GLN A 7 -31.43 -10.81 -27.89
CA GLN A 7 -30.36 -9.82 -27.80
C GLN A 7 -29.48 -10.11 -26.58
N ASN A 8 -28.27 -10.61 -26.86
CA ASN A 8 -27.16 -10.71 -25.93
C ASN A 8 -26.73 -9.30 -25.47
N HIS A 9 -27.20 -8.87 -24.29
CA HIS A 9 -26.62 -7.73 -23.58
C HIS A 9 -25.44 -8.20 -22.70
N SER A 10 -24.35 -8.58 -23.33
CA SER A 10 -23.09 -9.01 -22.67
C SER A 10 -22.02 -7.93 -22.78
N ALA A 11 -22.36 -6.68 -22.46
CA ALA A 11 -21.40 -5.57 -22.56
C ALA A 11 -21.68 -4.47 -21.54
N ASP A 12 -21.72 -4.80 -20.24
CA ASP A 12 -21.33 -3.84 -19.20
C ASP A 12 -20.90 -4.55 -17.90
N GLN A 13 -19.93 -5.46 -17.99
CA GLN A 13 -19.13 -5.87 -16.84
C GLN A 13 -17.82 -5.07 -16.82
N ARG A 14 -17.92 -3.73 -16.89
CA ARG A 14 -16.83 -2.91 -16.36
C ARG A 14 -17.01 -2.88 -14.86
N HIS A 15 -16.35 -3.85 -14.21
CA HIS A 15 -16.00 -3.87 -12.80
C HIS A 15 -16.44 -2.60 -12.07
N MET A 16 -17.60 -2.67 -11.40
CA MET A 16 -17.90 -1.77 -10.29
C MET A 16 -16.85 -2.05 -9.21
N ARG A 17 -15.66 -1.46 -9.37
CA ARG A 17 -14.73 -1.34 -8.27
C ARG A 17 -15.44 -0.45 -7.26
N SER A 18 -15.75 -0.99 -6.09
CA SER A 18 -16.38 -0.22 -5.03
C SER A 18 -15.60 1.09 -4.85
N PRO A 19 -16.26 2.27 -4.77
CA PRO A 19 -15.61 3.54 -4.53
C PRO A 19 -14.66 3.50 -3.31
N GLU A 20 -15.01 2.66 -2.34
CA GLU A 20 -14.22 2.41 -1.12
C GLU A 20 -12.85 1.78 -1.43
N GLY A 21 -12.77 0.92 -2.45
CA GLY A 21 -11.53 0.30 -2.90
C GLY A 21 -10.61 1.27 -3.64
N SER A 22 -11.17 2.25 -4.38
CA SER A 22 -10.38 3.29 -5.04
C SER A 22 -9.85 4.34 -4.06
N ASP A 23 -10.65 4.70 -3.05
CA ASP A 23 -10.22 5.68 -2.04
C ASP A 23 -9.15 5.13 -1.11
N MET A 24 -9.25 3.85 -0.73
CA MET A 24 -8.23 3.17 0.06
C MET A 24 -6.90 3.08 -0.71
N GLU A 25 -6.93 2.69 -1.98
CA GLU A 25 -5.73 2.60 -2.81
C GLU A 25 -5.07 3.97 -3.00
N LYS A 26 -5.87 5.02 -3.22
CA LYS A 26 -5.35 6.38 -3.29
C LYS A 26 -4.65 6.78 -1.98
N ARG A 27 -5.30 6.57 -0.83
CA ARG A 27 -4.71 6.87 0.48
C ARG A 27 -3.42 6.09 0.73
N PHE A 28 -3.39 4.83 0.32
CA PHE A 28 -2.18 4.01 0.39
C PHE A 28 -1.04 4.57 -0.46
N ASN A 29 -1.33 4.93 -1.71
CA ASN A 29 -0.34 5.50 -2.62
C ASN A 29 0.17 6.87 -2.15
N ASP A 30 -0.72 7.72 -1.64
CA ASP A 30 -0.37 9.02 -1.07
C ASP A 30 0.57 8.84 0.14
N ALA A 31 0.25 7.92 1.05
CA ALA A 31 1.09 7.61 2.21
C ALA A 31 2.45 7.03 1.79
N LYS A 32 2.46 6.09 0.83
CA LYS A 32 3.70 5.52 0.30
C LYS A 32 4.58 6.60 -0.32
N SER A 33 4.01 7.47 -1.15
CA SER A 33 4.73 8.58 -1.76
C SER A 33 5.34 9.52 -0.73
N TYR A 34 4.58 9.89 0.30
CA TYR A 34 5.07 10.71 1.41
C TYR A 34 6.26 10.05 2.13
N ILE A 35 6.14 8.79 2.54
CA ILE A 35 7.18 8.08 3.28
C ILE A 35 8.44 7.87 2.41
N THR A 36 8.29 7.64 1.10
CA THR A 36 9.43 7.50 0.18
C THR A 36 10.09 8.84 -0.16
N SER A 37 9.35 9.95 -0.20
CA SER A 37 9.88 11.28 -0.54
C SER A 37 10.43 12.06 0.66
N THR A 38 10.06 11.67 1.88
CA THR A 38 10.56 12.30 3.10
C THR A 38 11.96 11.78 3.40
N THR A 39 12.94 12.69 3.41
CA THR A 39 14.36 12.35 3.59
C THR A 39 14.92 12.99 4.86
N GLY A 40 15.65 12.20 5.63
CA GLY A 40 16.36 12.65 6.82
C GLY A 40 17.59 13.51 6.49
N LYS A 41 18.23 14.05 7.54
CA LYS A 41 19.45 14.87 7.39
C LYS A 41 20.64 14.08 6.86
N ASP A 42 20.61 12.76 7.02
CA ASP A 42 21.59 11.78 6.56
C ASP A 42 21.39 11.37 5.08
N GLY A 43 20.36 11.88 4.42
CA GLY A 43 20.04 11.54 3.02
C GLY A 43 19.29 10.23 2.85
N VAL A 44 18.94 9.53 3.95
CA VAL A 44 18.14 8.29 3.90
C VAL A 44 16.66 8.66 3.89
N ASN A 45 15.88 8.09 2.98
CA ASN A 45 14.44 8.30 2.99
C ASN A 45 13.78 7.50 4.13
N LEU A 46 12.64 8.00 4.61
CA LEU A 46 11.94 7.43 5.76
C LEU A 46 11.52 5.98 5.49
N TYR A 47 11.19 5.62 4.25
CA TYR A 47 10.88 4.24 3.88
C TYR A 47 12.07 3.31 4.16
N ASP A 48 13.25 3.64 3.65
CA ASP A 48 14.47 2.85 3.81
C ASP A 48 14.91 2.79 5.28
N HIS A 49 14.76 3.88 6.01
CA HIS A 49 15.03 3.93 7.44
C HIS A 49 14.11 2.97 8.22
N LEU A 50 12.80 2.98 7.95
CA LEU A 50 11.85 2.06 8.59
C LEU A 50 12.11 0.60 8.20
N VAL A 51 12.47 0.31 6.96
CA VAL A 51 12.84 -1.04 6.51
C VAL A 51 14.03 -1.57 7.32
N LYS A 52 15.05 -0.75 7.57
CA LYS A 52 16.19 -1.14 8.40
C LYS A 52 15.77 -1.45 9.84
N CYS A 53 14.97 -0.55 10.45
CA CYS A 53 14.49 -0.74 11.83
C CYS A 53 13.68 -2.04 11.98
N VAL A 54 12.71 -2.28 11.08
CA VAL A 54 11.89 -3.50 11.11
C VAL A 54 12.73 -4.74 10.85
N SER A 55 13.70 -4.68 9.94
CA SER A 55 14.60 -5.82 9.66
C SER A 55 15.46 -6.17 10.88
N ARG A 56 16.00 -5.15 11.58
CA ARG A 56 16.72 -5.33 12.85
C ARG A 56 15.80 -5.91 13.92
N LEU A 57 14.59 -5.38 14.09
CA LEU A 57 13.63 -5.86 15.07
C LEU A 57 13.31 -7.36 14.89
N LEU A 58 13.06 -7.78 13.65
CA LEU A 58 12.76 -9.17 13.32
C LEU A 58 13.97 -10.11 13.51
N THR A 59 15.18 -9.58 13.32
CA THR A 59 16.44 -10.35 13.41
C THR A 59 16.93 -10.46 14.84
N GLU A 60 16.99 -9.34 15.56
CA GLU A 60 17.56 -9.22 16.90
C GLU A 60 16.56 -9.65 17.98
N GLN A 61 15.25 -9.62 17.69
CA GLN A 61 14.16 -9.97 18.61
C GLN A 61 14.40 -9.41 20.02
N PRO A 62 14.60 -8.09 20.15
CA PRO A 62 14.93 -7.47 21.41
C PRO A 62 13.80 -7.64 22.41
N ARG A 63 14.14 -7.68 23.70
CA ARG A 63 13.15 -7.70 24.77
C ARG A 63 12.33 -6.41 24.83
N ASP A 64 12.95 -5.30 24.45
CA ASP A 64 12.32 -4.00 24.30
C ASP A 64 12.51 -3.53 22.86
N SER A 65 11.42 -3.42 22.10
CA SER A 65 11.47 -3.00 20.70
C SER A 65 11.88 -1.54 20.52
N VAL A 66 11.70 -0.69 21.54
CA VAL A 66 12.01 0.74 21.47
C VAL A 66 13.51 0.95 21.25
N THR A 67 14.35 0.06 21.79
CA THR A 67 15.81 0.16 21.67
C THR A 67 16.29 0.11 20.21
N ILE A 68 15.55 -0.54 19.32
CA ILE A 68 15.90 -0.60 17.89
C ILE A 68 15.66 0.73 17.18
N PHE A 69 14.70 1.52 17.65
CA PHE A 69 14.37 2.81 17.04
C PHE A 69 15.20 3.97 17.61
N GLU A 70 15.78 3.81 18.80
CA GLU A 70 16.66 4.82 19.41
C GLU A 70 18.13 4.71 18.96
N ASP A 71 18.51 3.57 18.38
CA ASP A 71 19.89 3.21 18.02
C ASP A 71 20.22 3.36 16.51
N VAL A 72 19.42 4.14 15.76
CA VAL A 72 19.56 4.31 14.29
C VAL A 72 19.67 5.78 13.89
#